data_AF-A0A8T2QPU8-F1
#
_entry.id   AF-A0A8T2QPU8-F1
#
_cell.length_a   1.000
_cell.length_b   1.000
_cell.length_c   1.000
_cell.angle_alpha   90.00
_cell.angle_beta   90.00
_cell.angle_gamma   90.00
#
_symmetry.space_group_name_H-M   'P 1'
#
loop_
_entity.id
_entity.type
_entity.pdbx_description
1 polymer ?
#
loop_
_entity_poly.entity_id
_entity_poly.type
_entity_poly.pdbx_seq_one_letter_code
_entity_poly.pdbx_strand_id
1 'polypeptide(L)' 'MKTLCGWVNRKIFLYNVTFGLYMLDWWERLLFNFLVLLLIWFLGYNSWRYTANFLRGSFAMINDLLISRQQWRLVNGEG' A
#
# COMPACT_ATOMS: atom_id res chain seq x y z
N MET A 1 15.21 32.29 -23.17
CA MET A 1 15.32 31.03 -23.95
C MET A 1 15.47 29.76 -23.10
N LYS A 2 16.15 29.79 -21.93
CA LYS A 2 16.40 28.58 -21.08
C LYS A 2 15.15 28.00 -20.37
N THR A 3 14.13 28.80 -20.06
CA THR A 3 12.92 28.37 -19.33
C THR A 3 11.87 27.69 -20.22
N LEU A 4 11.75 28.13 -21.47
CA LEU A 4 10.84 27.56 -22.47
C LEU A 4 11.18 26.10 -22.79
N CYS A 5 12.46 25.80 -23.01
CA CYS A 5 12.93 24.44 -23.32
C CYS A 5 12.61 23.45 -22.18
N GLY A 6 12.82 23.85 -20.92
CA GLY A 6 12.49 23.01 -19.76
C GLY A 6 10.98 22.76 -19.60
N TRP A 7 10.15 23.78 -19.84
CA TRP A 7 8.69 23.65 -19.79
C TRP A 7 8.14 22.76 -20.93
N VAL A 8 8.67 22.92 -22.15
CA VAL A 8 8.29 22.12 -23.31
C VAL A 8 8.67 20.65 -23.11
N ASN A 9 9.86 20.34 -22.59
CA ASN A 9 10.25 18.97 -22.28
C ASN A 9 9.33 18.31 -21.25
N ARG A 10 8.92 19.07 -20.22
CA ARG A 10 7.97 18.57 -19.22
C ARG A 10 6.60 18.29 -19.83
N LYS A 11 6.14 19.14 -20.75
CA LYS A 11 4.91 18.93 -21.51
C LYS A 11 5.03 17.68 -22.38
N ILE A 12 6.08 17.53 -23.19
CA ILE A 12 6.32 16.36 -24.05
C ILE A 12 6.37 15.04 -23.25
N PHE A 13 7.00 15.02 -22.08
CA PHE A 13 7.04 13.83 -21.23
C PHE A 13 5.63 13.41 -20.76
N LEU A 14 4.83 14.38 -20.29
CA LEU A 14 3.43 14.15 -19.92
C LEU A 14 2.60 13.71 -21.13
N TYR A 15 2.79 14.34 -22.29
CA TYR A 15 2.13 13.91 -23.52
C TYR A 15 2.51 12.47 -23.87
N ASN A 16 3.78 12.09 -23.87
CA ASN A 16 4.22 10.72 -24.16
C ASN A 16 3.68 9.68 -23.16
N VAL A 17 3.57 10.01 -21.87
CA VAL A 17 2.98 9.10 -20.87
C VAL A 17 1.47 8.96 -21.04
N THR A 18 0.77 10.08 -21.21
CA THR A 18 -0.70 10.08 -21.26
C THR A 18 -1.21 9.61 -22.61
N PHE A 19 -0.59 10.09 -23.69
CA PHE A 19 -0.84 9.61 -25.05
C PHE A 19 -0.25 8.23 -25.28
N GLY A 20 0.86 7.82 -24.67
CA GLY A 20 1.40 6.46 -24.81
C GLY A 20 0.41 5.40 -24.32
N LEU A 21 -0.20 5.60 -23.14
CA LEU A 21 -1.33 4.78 -22.70
C LEU A 21 -2.58 4.94 -23.57
N TYR A 22 -2.76 6.10 -24.21
CA TYR A 22 -3.84 6.37 -25.17
C TYR A 22 -3.51 5.93 -26.61
N MET A 23 -2.31 5.45 -26.90
CA MET A 23 -1.93 4.94 -28.22
C MET A 23 -2.10 3.44 -28.30
N LEU A 24 -2.20 2.76 -27.14
CA LEU A 24 -2.67 1.39 -27.05
C LEU A 24 -4.05 1.30 -27.71
N ASP A 25 -4.22 0.26 -28.51
CA ASP A 25 -5.49 -0.09 -29.12
C ASP A 25 -6.58 -0.18 -28.05
N TRP A 26 -7.83 0.08 -28.42
CA TRP A 26 -8.98 0.05 -27.50
C TRP A 26 -8.95 -1.18 -26.58
N TRP A 27 -8.62 -2.35 -27.16
CA TRP A 27 -8.54 -3.63 -26.45
C TRP A 27 -7.36 -3.69 -25.47
N GLU A 28 -6.20 -3.18 -25.86
CA GLU A 28 -5.00 -3.22 -25.02
C GLU A 28 -5.16 -2.32 -23.79
N ARG A 29 -5.88 -1.21 -23.89
CA ARG A 29 -6.20 -0.37 -22.72
C ARG A 29 -7.09 -1.09 -21.72
N LEU A 30 -8.06 -1.85 -22.20
CA LEU A 30 -8.91 -2.68 -21.35
C LEU A 30 -8.05 -3.69 -20.60
N LEU A 31 -7.16 -4.38 -21.32
CA LEU A 31 -6.27 -5.40 -20.77
C LEU A 31 -5.30 -4.81 -19.75
N PHE A 32 -4.67 -3.67 -20.06
CA PHE A 32 -3.74 -3.00 -19.15
C PHE A 32 -4.42 -2.52 -17.87
N ASN A 33 -5.61 -1.91 -17.97
CA ASN A 33 -6.39 -1.50 -16.79
C ASN A 33 -6.79 -2.69 -15.93
N PHE A 34 -7.21 -3.80 -16.55
CA PHE A 34 -7.54 -5.03 -15.83
C PHE A 34 -6.31 -5.61 -15.13
N LEU A 35 -5.15 -5.57 -15.78
CA LEU A 35 -3.89 -6.06 -15.23
C LEU A 35 -3.41 -5.23 -14.05
N VAL A 36 -3.54 -3.89 -14.12
CA VAL A 36 -3.25 -2.99 -12.99
C VAL A 36 -4.23 -3.22 -11.83
N LEU A 37 -5.53 -3.37 -12.11
CA LEU A 37 -6.54 -3.71 -11.09
C LEU A 37 -6.23 -5.04 -10.41
N LEU A 38 -5.92 -6.09 -11.19
CA LEU A 38 -5.53 -7.39 -10.66
C LEU A 38 -4.22 -7.31 -9.87
N LEU A 39 -3.26 -6.49 -10.30
CA LEU A 39 -1.99 -6.30 -9.58
C LEU A 39 -2.22 -5.61 -8.23
N ILE A 40 -2.98 -4.52 -8.20
CA ILE A 40 -3.31 -3.81 -6.96
C ILE A 40 -4.13 -4.72 -6.04
N TRP A 41 -5.10 -5.45 -6.59
CA TRP A 41 -5.87 -6.43 -5.84
C TRP A 41 -4.99 -7.52 -5.26
N PHE A 42 -4.08 -8.09 -6.06
CA PHE A 42 -3.17 -9.14 -5.63
C PHE A 42 -2.22 -8.64 -4.54
N LEU A 43 -1.58 -7.49 -4.74
CA LEU A 43 -0.69 -6.89 -3.74
C LEU A 43 -1.47 -6.55 -2.46
N GLY A 44 -2.62 -5.88 -2.58
CA GLY A 44 -3.45 -5.49 -1.45
C GLY A 44 -3.96 -6.69 -0.66
N TYR A 45 -4.46 -7.73 -1.33
CA TYR A 45 -4.94 -8.95 -0.67
C TYR A 45 -3.82 -9.70 0.05
N ASN A 46 -2.65 -9.84 -0.59
CA ASN A 46 -1.49 -10.46 0.04
C ASN A 46 -0.99 -9.63 1.23
N SER A 47 -0.79 -8.32 1.05
CA SER A 47 -0.36 -7.39 2.10
C SER A 47 -1.33 -7.35 3.27
N TRP A 48 -2.64 -7.35 3.01
CA TRP A 48 -3.68 -7.39 4.05
C TRP A 48 -3.53 -8.63 4.92
N ARG A 49 -3.34 -9.81 4.31
CA ARG A 49 -3.18 -11.07 5.05
C ARG A 49 -1.96 -11.06 5.96
N TYR A 50 -0.81 -10.60 5.46
CA TYR A 50 0.41 -10.49 6.27
C TYR A 50 0.26 -9.49 7.41
N THR A 51 -0.32 -8.32 7.12
CA THR A 51 -0.51 -7.26 8.12
C THR A 51 -1.52 -7.65 9.18
N ALA A 52 -2.63 -8.30 8.80
CA ALA A 52 -3.65 -8.75 9.73
C ALA A 52 -3.10 -9.81 10.70
N ASN A 53 -2.29 -10.75 10.21
CA ASN A 53 -1.64 -11.75 11.07
C ASN A 53 -0.62 -11.10 12.02
N PHE A 54 0.17 -10.14 11.54
CA PHE A 54 1.12 -9.39 12.35
C PHE A 54 0.41 -8.61 13.46
N LEU A 55 -0.62 -7.83 13.12
CA LEU A 55 -1.40 -7.05 14.09
C LEU A 55 -2.09 -7.94 15.12
N ARG A 56 -2.64 -9.08 14.70
CA ARG A 56 -3.26 -10.04 15.61
C ARG A 56 -2.25 -10.62 16.61
N GLY A 57 -1.04 -10.96 16.15
CA GLY A 57 0.04 -11.43 17.02
C GLY A 57 0.53 -10.36 18.00
N SER A 58 0.75 -9.12 17.53
CA SER A 58 1.14 -8.01 18.38
C SER A 58 0.07 -7.70 19.44
N PHE A 59 -1.20 -7.72 19.07
CA PHE A 59 -2.30 -7.49 20.00
C PHE A 59 -2.39 -8.59 21.07
N ALA A 60 -2.25 -9.87 20.67
CA ALA A 60 -2.22 -10.99 21.61
C ALA A 60 -1.06 -10.86 22.62
N MET A 61 0.14 -10.55 22.14
CA MET A 61 1.31 -10.34 23.01
C MET A 61 1.11 -9.21 24.02
N ILE A 62 0.56 -8.07 23.59
CA ILE A 62 0.27 -6.95 24.51
C ILE A 62 -0.76 -7.37 25.56
N ASN A 63 -1.81 -8.09 25.16
CA ASN A 63 -2.84 -8.53 26.09
C ASN A 63 -2.26 -9.48 27.15
N ASP A 64 -1.44 -10.46 26.75
CA ASP A 64 -0.78 -11.39 27.67
C ASP A 64 0.18 -10.67 28.64
N LEU A 65 0.92 -9.67 28.15
CA LEU A 65 1.77 -8.83 29.00
C LEU A 65 0.97 -8.02 30.01
N LEU A 66 -0.17 -7.46 29.59
CA LEU A 66 -1.05 -6.72 30.48
C LEU A 66 -1.65 -7.64 31.55
N ILE A 67 -2.12 -8.84 31.18
CA ILE A 67 -2.64 -9.83 32.13
C ILE A 67 -1.56 -10.25 33.13
N SER A 68 -0.36 -10.58 32.65
CA SER A 68 0.77 -10.95 33.52
C SER A 68 1.13 -9.83 34.49
N ARG A 69 1.09 -8.58 34.03
CA ARG A 69 1.33 -7.40 34.88
C ARG A 69 0.25 -7.23 35.95
N GLN A 70 -1.01 -7.46 35.61
CA GLN A 70 -2.11 -7.41 36.59
C GLN A 70 -1.97 -8.51 37.64
N GLN A 71 -1.66 -9.74 37.23
CA GLN A 71 -1.42 -10.86 38.14
C GLN A 71 -0.28 -10.56 39.13
N TRP A 72 0.82 -9.97 38.65
CA TRP A 72 1.96 -9.64 39.50
C TRP A 72 1.61 -8.60 40.58
N ARG A 73 0.78 -7.59 40.26
CA ARG A 73 0.28 -6.62 41.26
C ARG A 73 -0.59 -7.28 42.33
N LEU A 74 -1.45 -8.22 41.92
CA LEU A 74 -2.31 -8.96 42.86
C LEU A 74 -1.48 -9.81 43.83
N VAL A 75 -0.40 -10.43 43.36
CA VAL A 75 0.50 -11.23 44.21
C VAL A 75 1.31 -10.36 45.18
N ASN A 76 1.71 -9.15 44.76
CA ASN A 76 2.52 -8.25 45.59
C ASN A 76 1.70 -7.31 46.48
N GLY A 77 0.36 -7.36 46.42
CA GLY A 77 -0.50 -6.51 47.24
C GLY A 77 -0.40 -5.02 46.88
N GLU A 78 0.02 -4.68 45.66
CA GLU A 78 0.05 -3.29 45.16
C GLU A 78 -1.34 -2.91 44.64
N GLY A 79 -2.27 -2.62 45.56
CA GLY A 79 -3.66 -2.24 45.28
C GLY A 79 -4.11 -1.10 46.17
#